data_AF-A0A1Y6CUN8-F1
#
_entry.id   AF-A0A1Y6CUN8-F1
#
_cell.length_a   1.000
_cell.length_b   1.000
_cell.length_c   1.000
_cell.angle_alpha   90.00
_cell.angle_beta   90.00
_cell.angle_gamma   90.00
#
_symmetry.space_group_name_H-M   'P 1'
#
loop_
_entity.id
_entity.type
_entity.pdbx_description
1 polymer ?
#
loop_
_entity_poly.entity_id
_entity_poly.type
_entity_poly.pdbx_seq_one_letter_code
_entity_poly.pdbx_strand_id
1 'polypeptide(L)'
;MPTYAIRVDLSALIEAIPCVIDESVLPRLALAVRKFAEQAELDWKEDVLRAHGVWIDHKKQYAASIQTRQLGPFSYEVFSDLKLAEAIETGRPAYDLKRMLDSSLKVRRTKDGRRYLIIPFRHNTPGNDALARPMPQDIYKIVGKKGFGKSLITGVGWRNSGTGALSTQTRRGHNQTKGEAVRVATRKYVWGDRLPAGLAGKLKPHHATDIYAGMVRMNTSSGKQKSSKYLTFRVMREGVPKWIIPARPGLNIAQGVADRLRPLAEEAFREAVVRSVEEA
;
A
#
# COMPACT_ATOMS: atom_id res chain seq x y z
N MET A 1 -12.61 2.33 13.27
CA MET A 1 -13.28 3.11 12.19
C MET A 1 -13.93 4.34 12.80
N PRO A 2 -13.81 5.51 12.15
CA PRO A 2 -14.58 6.69 12.55
C PRO A 2 -16.08 6.42 12.32
N THR A 3 -16.92 6.91 13.24
CA THR A 3 -18.37 6.76 13.17
C THR A 3 -18.98 8.08 12.72
N TYR A 4 -19.80 8.03 11.68
CA TYR A 4 -20.57 9.18 11.19
C TYR A 4 -22.05 8.87 11.34
N ALA A 5 -22.81 9.80 11.90
CA ALA A 5 -24.23 9.60 12.18
C ALA A 5 -25.08 10.69 11.52
N ILE A 6 -26.11 10.25 10.80
CA ILE A 6 -27.25 11.08 10.40
C ILE A 6 -28.28 10.93 11.52
N ARG A 7 -28.61 12.03 12.19
CA ARG A 7 -29.63 12.07 13.24
C ARG A 7 -30.62 13.14 12.86
N VAL A 8 -31.89 12.78 12.82
CA VAL A 8 -32.99 13.70 12.54
C VAL A 8 -33.83 13.78 13.80
N ASP A 9 -33.95 14.98 14.35
CA ASP A 9 -34.85 15.24 15.47
C ASP A 9 -36.27 15.43 14.92
N LEU A 10 -37.18 14.56 15.38
CA LEU A 10 -38.59 14.53 15.01
C LEU A 10 -39.50 14.71 16.23
N SER A 11 -38.94 15.04 17.41
CA SER A 11 -39.69 15.07 18.67
C SER A 11 -40.93 15.97 18.60
N ALA A 12 -40.81 17.15 17.98
CA ALA A 12 -41.95 18.07 17.84
C ALA A 12 -43.11 17.53 16.99
N LEU A 13 -42.83 16.64 16.01
CA LEU A 13 -43.87 16.01 15.19
C LEU A 13 -44.49 14.79 15.89
N ILE A 14 -43.69 14.12 16.71
CA ILE A 14 -44.04 12.89 17.40
C ILE A 14 -44.82 13.16 18.69
N GLU A 15 -44.57 14.28 19.38
CA GLU A 15 -45.33 14.71 20.57
C GLU A 15 -46.85 14.86 20.31
N ALA A 16 -47.25 15.02 19.05
CA ALA A 16 -48.64 15.05 18.64
C ALA A 16 -49.31 13.65 18.56
N ILE A 17 -48.54 12.56 18.69
CA ILE A 17 -49.01 11.18 18.54
C ILE A 17 -49.23 10.57 19.95
N PRO A 18 -50.47 10.24 20.35
CA PRO A 18 -50.79 9.84 21.73
C PRO A 18 -50.50 8.37 22.06
N CYS A 19 -49.71 7.65 21.26
CA CYS A 19 -49.48 6.20 21.41
C CYS A 19 -47.98 5.81 21.41
N VAL A 20 -47.70 4.55 21.74
CA VAL A 20 -46.34 3.98 21.70
C VAL A 20 -45.86 3.95 20.26
N ILE A 21 -44.73 4.62 19.99
CA ILE A 21 -44.17 4.73 18.65
C ILE A 21 -43.42 3.46 18.31
N ASP A 22 -43.93 2.70 17.34
CA ASP A 22 -43.26 1.53 16.77
C ASP A 22 -43.44 1.49 15.24
N GLU A 23 -42.90 0.44 14.60
CA GLU A 23 -42.99 0.26 13.14
C GLU A 23 -44.44 0.17 12.63
N SER A 24 -45.37 -0.30 13.47
CA SER A 24 -46.79 -0.41 13.09
C SER A 24 -47.48 0.96 13.07
N VAL A 25 -47.03 1.89 13.91
CA VAL A 25 -47.55 3.27 13.99
C VAL A 25 -46.91 4.18 12.93
N LEU A 26 -45.62 4.00 12.61
CA LEU A 26 -44.92 4.80 11.59
C LEU A 26 -44.27 3.94 10.50
N PRO A 27 -45.05 3.16 9.72
CA PRO A 27 -44.50 2.23 8.73
C PRO A 27 -43.78 2.95 7.57
N ARG A 28 -44.21 4.17 7.21
CA ARG A 28 -43.56 4.98 6.17
C ARG A 28 -42.20 5.49 6.63
N LEU A 29 -42.06 5.85 7.90
CA LEU A 29 -40.79 6.25 8.47
C LEU A 29 -39.81 5.08 8.50
N ALA A 30 -40.24 3.90 8.96
CA ALA A 30 -39.40 2.70 8.96
C ALA A 30 -38.93 2.34 7.53
N LEU A 31 -39.85 2.40 6.56
CA LEU A 31 -39.52 2.20 5.14
C LEU A 31 -38.52 3.25 4.63
N ALA A 32 -38.73 4.53 4.94
CA ALA A 32 -37.86 5.62 4.53
C ALA A 32 -36.45 5.44 5.10
N VAL A 33 -36.32 5.15 6.40
CA VAL A 33 -35.03 4.90 7.04
C VAL A 33 -34.32 3.72 6.38
N ARG A 34 -35.01 2.61 6.11
CA ARG A 34 -34.45 1.45 5.41
C ARG A 34 -33.95 1.83 4.01
N LYS A 35 -34.74 2.60 3.25
CA LYS A 35 -34.36 3.05 1.89
C LYS A 35 -33.16 3.98 1.91
N PHE A 36 -33.06 4.86 2.90
CA PHE A 36 -31.88 5.69 3.08
C PHE A 36 -30.63 4.89 3.46
N ALA A 37 -30.77 3.83 4.27
CA ALA A 37 -29.65 2.94 4.57
C ALA A 37 -29.18 2.18 3.31
N GLU A 38 -30.11 1.64 2.51
CA GLU A 38 -29.81 1.02 1.21
C GLU A 38 -29.11 2.00 0.27
N GLN A 39 -29.59 3.26 0.20
CA GLN A 39 -28.98 4.28 -0.64
C GLN A 39 -27.59 4.68 -0.14
N ALA A 40 -27.40 4.85 1.17
CA ALA A 40 -26.10 5.16 1.77
C ALA A 40 -25.07 4.06 1.48
N GLU A 41 -25.48 2.80 1.53
CA GLU A 41 -24.62 1.67 1.14
C GLU A 41 -24.20 1.75 -0.34
N LEU A 42 -25.13 2.04 -1.25
CA LEU A 42 -24.85 2.16 -2.68
C LEU A 42 -23.93 3.34 -2.98
N ASP A 43 -24.25 4.52 -2.47
CA ASP A 43 -23.47 5.75 -2.61
C ASP A 43 -22.04 5.55 -2.11
N TRP A 44 -21.87 4.92 -0.94
CA TRP A 44 -20.55 4.67 -0.37
C TRP A 44 -19.74 3.70 -1.23
N LYS A 45 -20.36 2.62 -1.74
CA LYS A 45 -19.70 1.71 -2.68
C LYS A 45 -19.26 2.44 -3.96
N GLU A 46 -20.12 3.27 -4.51
CA GLU A 46 -19.84 4.02 -5.73
C GLU A 46 -18.69 5.03 -5.52
N ASP A 47 -18.73 5.81 -4.44
CA ASP A 47 -17.70 6.80 -4.13
C ASP A 47 -16.34 6.12 -3.85
N VAL A 48 -16.33 4.95 -3.19
CA VAL A 48 -15.12 4.14 -3.01
C VAL A 48 -14.53 3.69 -4.34
N LEU A 49 -15.37 3.25 -5.29
CA LEU A 49 -14.91 2.83 -6.62
C LEU A 49 -14.38 4.02 -7.43
N ARG A 50 -14.94 5.22 -7.26
CA ARG A 50 -14.48 6.46 -7.91
C ARG A 50 -13.23 7.07 -7.28
N ALA A 51 -12.97 6.84 -5.99
CA ALA A 51 -11.89 7.47 -5.23
C ALA A 51 -10.51 7.48 -5.92
N HIS A 52 -9.87 8.63 -6.07
CA HIS A 52 -8.53 8.70 -6.67
C HIS A 52 -7.43 8.31 -5.68
N GLY A 53 -6.28 7.85 -6.18
CA GLY A 53 -5.10 7.53 -5.34
C GLY A 53 -5.15 6.18 -4.61
N VAL A 54 -6.22 5.40 -4.78
CA VAL A 54 -6.39 4.03 -4.25
C VAL A 54 -6.22 3.00 -5.37
N TRP A 55 -5.54 1.90 -5.07
CA TRP A 55 -5.37 0.78 -6.02
C TRP A 55 -6.70 0.11 -6.34
N ILE A 56 -6.89 -0.32 -7.58
CA ILE A 56 -8.17 -0.90 -8.05
C ILE A 56 -8.63 -2.08 -7.21
N ASP A 57 -7.73 -2.99 -6.84
CA ASP A 57 -8.08 -4.16 -6.02
C ASP A 57 -8.47 -3.76 -4.60
N HIS A 58 -7.81 -2.74 -4.05
CA HIS A 58 -8.15 -2.20 -2.74
C HIS A 58 -9.53 -1.55 -2.73
N LYS A 59 -9.90 -0.84 -3.80
CA LYS A 59 -11.25 -0.29 -3.96
C LYS A 59 -12.30 -1.38 -4.00
N LYS A 60 -12.07 -2.44 -4.79
CA LYS A 60 -13.00 -3.57 -4.91
C LYS A 60 -13.18 -4.29 -3.58
N GLN A 61 -12.09 -4.56 -2.87
CA GLN A 61 -12.14 -5.17 -1.53
C GLN A 61 -12.89 -4.29 -0.54
N TYR A 62 -12.63 -2.97 -0.58
CA TYR A 62 -13.34 -2.03 0.27
C TYR A 62 -14.84 -2.00 -0.06
N ALA A 63 -15.24 -1.73 -1.29
CA ALA A 63 -16.64 -1.69 -1.68
C ALA A 63 -17.39 -3.01 -1.34
N ALA A 64 -16.74 -4.16 -1.54
CA ALA A 64 -17.32 -5.46 -1.20
C ALA A 64 -17.48 -5.71 0.31
N SER A 65 -16.74 -4.98 1.16
CA SER A 65 -16.81 -5.09 2.61
C SER A 65 -17.86 -4.20 3.28
N ILE A 66 -18.49 -3.29 2.52
CA ILE A 66 -19.54 -2.41 3.04
C ILE A 66 -20.82 -3.22 3.21
N GLN A 67 -21.40 -3.16 4.40
CA GLN A 67 -22.58 -3.90 4.80
C GLN A 67 -23.52 -3.00 5.59
N THR A 68 -24.79 -3.40 5.63
CA THR A 68 -25.83 -2.71 6.39
C THR A 68 -26.41 -3.64 7.46
N ARG A 69 -26.68 -3.10 8.65
CA ARG A 69 -27.33 -3.81 9.75
C ARG A 69 -28.43 -2.93 10.36
N GLN A 70 -29.59 -3.54 10.60
CA GLN A 70 -30.67 -2.90 11.34
C GLN A 70 -30.39 -2.99 12.84
N LEU A 71 -30.44 -1.85 13.53
CA LEU A 71 -30.28 -1.75 14.99
C LEU A 71 -31.63 -1.59 15.71
N GLY A 72 -32.64 -1.09 15.00
CA GLY A 72 -34.02 -0.96 15.48
C GLY A 72 -34.96 -0.54 14.34
N PRO A 73 -36.26 -0.31 14.64
CA PRO A 73 -37.26 0.07 13.63
C PRO A 73 -36.90 1.31 12.80
N PHE A 74 -36.25 2.29 13.44
CA PHE A 74 -35.86 3.56 12.83
C PHE A 74 -34.35 3.80 12.89
N SER A 75 -33.55 2.74 13.04
CA SER A 75 -32.10 2.84 13.19
C SER A 75 -31.39 1.78 12.38
N TYR A 76 -30.56 2.23 11.46
CA TYR A 76 -29.70 1.40 10.63
C TYR A 76 -28.25 1.87 10.75
N GLU A 77 -27.34 0.93 10.58
CA GLU A 77 -25.91 1.17 10.54
C GLU A 77 -25.36 0.62 9.23
N VAL A 78 -24.65 1.48 8.49
CA VAL A 78 -23.86 1.06 7.33
C VAL A 78 -22.39 1.09 7.75
N PHE A 79 -21.70 -0.05 7.67
CA PHE A 79 -20.36 -0.22 8.23
C PHE A 79 -19.45 -1.08 7.35
N SER A 80 -18.16 -1.08 7.69
CA SER A 80 -17.16 -2.00 7.16
C SER A 80 -16.15 -2.30 8.26
N ASP A 81 -15.80 -3.57 8.44
CA ASP A 81 -14.78 -4.00 9.41
C ASP A 81 -13.39 -4.19 8.77
N LEU A 82 -13.25 -3.82 7.50
CA LEU A 82 -12.03 -4.05 6.76
C LEU A 82 -10.94 -3.08 7.21
N LYS A 83 -9.84 -3.57 7.81
CA LYS A 83 -8.69 -2.72 8.20
C LYS A 83 -8.16 -1.82 7.07
N LEU A 84 -8.26 -2.30 5.83
CA LEU A 84 -7.88 -1.53 4.65
C LEU A 84 -8.79 -0.32 4.43
N ALA A 85 -10.08 -0.45 4.68
CA ALA A 85 -11.07 0.62 4.59
C ALA A 85 -10.77 1.70 5.63
N GLU A 86 -10.45 1.32 6.86
CA GLU A 86 -10.10 2.27 7.93
C GLU A 86 -8.88 3.09 7.54
N ALA A 87 -7.87 2.42 6.95
CA ALA A 87 -6.65 3.05 6.48
C ALA A 87 -6.83 3.88 5.19
N ILE A 88 -7.96 3.76 4.49
CA ILE A 88 -8.32 4.64 3.35
C ILE A 88 -9.09 5.84 3.88
N GLU A 89 -10.01 5.61 4.81
CA GLU A 89 -10.86 6.64 5.43
C GLU A 89 -10.06 7.62 6.28
N THR A 90 -9.29 7.09 7.24
CA THR A 90 -8.54 7.91 8.22
C THR A 90 -7.12 8.27 7.76
N GLY A 91 -6.66 7.61 6.69
CA GLY A 91 -5.31 7.79 6.16
C GLY A 91 -4.31 6.82 6.77
N ARG A 92 -3.04 7.04 6.42
CA ARG A 92 -1.93 6.18 6.85
C ARG A 92 -0.76 7.02 7.33
N PRO A 93 -0.16 6.70 8.48
CA PRO A 93 1.05 7.36 8.91
C PRO A 93 2.19 7.06 7.95
N ALA A 94 3.27 7.86 8.05
CA ALA A 94 4.49 7.57 7.32
C ALA A 94 5.00 6.16 7.70
N TYR A 95 5.42 5.39 6.70
CA TYR A 95 5.91 4.03 6.91
C TYR A 95 7.40 3.97 6.65
N ASP A 96 8.17 3.64 7.69
CA ASP A 96 9.60 3.44 7.57
C ASP A 96 9.92 2.04 7.04
N LEU A 97 10.35 1.97 5.77
CA LEU A 97 10.75 0.71 5.14
C LEU A 97 11.98 0.09 5.80
N LYS A 98 12.75 0.86 6.59
CA LYS A 98 13.91 0.37 7.34
C LYS A 98 13.52 -0.64 8.42
N ARG A 99 12.24 -0.75 8.81
CA ARG A 99 11.74 -1.86 9.66
C ARG A 99 12.01 -3.24 9.05
N MET A 100 12.19 -3.34 7.73
CA MET A 100 12.62 -4.59 7.09
C MET A 100 14.03 -5.05 7.51
N LEU A 101 14.85 -4.17 8.10
CA LEU A 101 16.16 -4.52 8.65
C LEU A 101 16.04 -5.40 9.91
N ASP A 102 14.86 -5.48 10.54
CA ASP A 102 14.61 -6.35 11.69
C ASP A 102 14.42 -7.81 11.26
N SER A 103 13.84 -8.05 10.08
CA SER A 103 13.47 -9.39 9.62
C SER A 103 14.36 -9.97 8.52
N SER A 104 15.04 -9.13 7.72
CA SER A 104 15.79 -9.62 6.57
C SER A 104 17.11 -10.27 6.95
N LEU A 105 17.25 -11.58 6.70
CA LEU A 105 18.50 -12.32 6.96
C LEU A 105 19.72 -11.82 6.16
N LYS A 106 19.54 -10.94 5.17
CA LYS A 106 20.62 -10.37 4.34
C LYS A 106 21.19 -9.04 4.87
N VAL A 107 20.72 -8.60 6.04
CA VAL A 107 21.21 -7.37 6.69
C VAL A 107 22.67 -7.51 7.07
N ARG A 108 23.41 -6.41 6.98
CA ARG A 108 24.82 -6.29 7.36
C ARG A 108 24.97 -5.16 8.37
N ARG A 109 26.09 -5.16 9.11
CA ARG A 109 26.47 -4.06 10.00
C ARG A 109 27.66 -3.30 9.45
N THR A 110 27.61 -1.98 9.59
CA THR A 110 28.74 -1.07 9.37
C THR A 110 29.77 -1.22 10.49
N LYS A 111 30.95 -0.61 10.35
CA LYS A 111 31.95 -0.58 11.43
C LYS A 111 31.37 0.05 12.71
N ASP A 112 30.55 1.08 12.55
CA ASP A 112 29.87 1.81 13.62
C ASP A 112 28.60 1.08 14.14
N GLY A 113 28.43 -0.21 13.83
CA GLY A 113 27.31 -1.03 14.31
C GLY A 113 25.97 -0.85 13.57
N ARG A 114 25.76 0.25 12.83
CA ARG A 114 24.48 0.51 12.11
C ARG A 114 24.15 -0.57 11.10
N ARG A 115 22.88 -0.98 11.02
CA ARG A 115 22.37 -1.98 10.10
C ARG A 115 22.09 -1.39 8.71
N TYR A 116 22.32 -2.21 7.69
CA TYR A 116 22.00 -1.87 6.30
C TYR A 116 21.74 -3.09 5.42
N LEU A 117 21.00 -2.88 4.34
CA LEU A 117 20.70 -3.85 3.30
C LEU A 117 21.11 -3.29 1.94
N ILE A 118 21.77 -4.14 1.14
CA ILE A 118 22.09 -3.84 -0.26
C ILE A 118 21.04 -4.52 -1.14
N ILE A 119 20.31 -3.71 -1.92
CA ILE A 119 19.22 -4.16 -2.77
C ILE A 119 19.64 -4.01 -4.23
N PRO A 120 19.91 -5.12 -4.94
CA PRO A 120 20.19 -5.09 -6.37
C PRO A 120 18.86 -5.08 -7.15
N PHE A 121 18.68 -4.05 -7.97
CA PHE A 121 17.61 -4.00 -8.96
C PHE A 121 18.15 -4.48 -10.30
N ARG A 122 17.45 -5.45 -10.90
CA ARG A 122 17.80 -6.01 -12.21
C ARG A 122 17.14 -5.18 -13.30
N HIS A 123 17.87 -4.96 -14.37
CA HIS A 123 17.39 -4.34 -15.58
C HIS A 123 17.54 -5.34 -16.72
N ASN A 124 16.44 -5.61 -17.43
CA ASN A 124 16.45 -6.54 -18.54
C ASN A 124 16.98 -5.88 -19.80
N THR A 125 17.51 -6.70 -20.71
CA THR A 125 17.86 -6.24 -22.06
C THR A 125 16.61 -5.92 -22.86
N PRO A 126 16.71 -5.06 -23.88
CA PRO A 126 15.60 -4.82 -24.80
C PRO A 126 15.08 -6.13 -25.40
N GLY A 127 13.76 -6.24 -25.54
CA GLY A 127 13.09 -7.45 -26.02
C GLY A 127 12.95 -8.58 -24.99
N ASN A 128 13.33 -8.37 -23.72
CA ASN A 128 13.16 -9.34 -22.65
C ASN A 128 12.41 -8.72 -21.45
N ASP A 129 11.30 -9.33 -21.05
CA ASP A 129 10.43 -8.88 -19.96
C ASP A 129 10.44 -9.81 -18.73
N ALA A 130 11.27 -10.86 -18.75
CA ALA A 130 11.36 -11.82 -17.66
C ALA A 130 11.96 -11.18 -16.39
N LEU A 131 11.21 -11.13 -15.29
CA LEU A 131 11.65 -10.70 -13.94
C LEU A 131 11.85 -9.18 -13.73
N ALA A 132 11.91 -8.36 -14.78
CA ALA A 132 12.03 -6.90 -14.70
C ALA A 132 11.57 -6.23 -15.99
N ARG A 133 11.30 -4.92 -15.95
CA ARG A 133 10.99 -4.17 -17.17
C ARG A 133 12.22 -4.15 -18.11
N PRO A 134 12.04 -4.33 -19.42
CA PRO A 134 13.12 -4.17 -20.39
C PRO A 134 13.64 -2.74 -20.34
N MET A 135 14.96 -2.59 -20.34
CA MET A 135 15.58 -1.28 -20.44
C MET A 135 15.40 -0.71 -21.86
N PRO A 136 15.28 0.62 -22.01
CA PRO A 136 15.25 1.28 -23.30
C PRO A 136 16.49 0.98 -24.16
N GLN A 137 16.29 0.97 -25.48
CA GLN A 137 17.32 0.59 -26.46
C GLN A 137 18.53 1.55 -26.44
N ASP A 138 18.29 2.84 -26.27
CA ASP A 138 19.28 3.91 -26.12
C ASP A 138 20.16 3.69 -24.88
N ILE A 139 19.56 3.41 -23.73
CA ILE A 139 20.29 3.08 -22.51
C ILE A 139 21.11 1.81 -22.71
N TYR A 140 20.53 0.77 -23.32
CA TYR A 140 21.22 -0.48 -23.61
C TYR A 140 22.44 -0.27 -24.54
N LYS A 141 22.32 0.57 -25.58
CA LYS A 141 23.44 0.89 -26.47
C LYS A 141 24.61 1.51 -25.70
N ILE A 142 24.34 2.38 -24.73
CA ILE A 142 25.35 3.05 -23.90
C ILE A 142 26.09 2.05 -23.01
N VAL A 143 25.37 1.21 -22.27
CA VAL A 143 26.01 0.24 -21.34
C VAL A 143 26.50 -1.03 -22.03
N GLY A 144 25.95 -1.34 -23.19
CA GLY A 144 26.28 -2.53 -23.98
C GLY A 144 27.54 -2.38 -24.83
N LYS A 145 27.99 -1.14 -25.10
CA LYS A 145 29.18 -0.86 -25.92
C LYS A 145 30.43 -1.54 -25.37
N LYS A 146 31.37 -1.91 -26.27
CA LYS A 146 32.62 -2.60 -25.90
C LYS A 146 33.48 -1.79 -24.92
N GLY A 147 33.44 -0.47 -25.02
CA GLY A 147 34.17 0.44 -24.12
C GLY A 147 33.51 0.71 -22.77
N PHE A 148 32.33 0.14 -22.46
CA PHE A 148 31.74 0.25 -21.13
C PHE A 148 32.29 -0.86 -20.22
N GLY A 149 33.15 -0.48 -19.28
CA GLY A 149 33.86 -1.37 -18.38
C GLY A 149 32.93 -2.31 -17.62
N LYS A 150 33.22 -3.61 -17.67
CA LYS A 150 32.43 -4.63 -16.96
C LYS A 150 32.87 -4.74 -15.51
N SER A 151 31.91 -4.80 -14.61
CA SER A 151 32.12 -5.10 -13.20
C SER A 151 32.27 -6.61 -12.99
N LEU A 152 33.21 -6.98 -12.13
CA LEU A 152 33.59 -8.37 -11.83
C LEU A 152 33.42 -8.64 -10.34
N ILE A 153 32.95 -9.84 -10.00
CA ILE A 153 33.04 -10.37 -8.64
C ILE A 153 34.35 -11.14 -8.58
N THR A 154 35.33 -10.63 -7.83
CA THR A 154 36.66 -11.25 -7.70
C THR A 154 36.77 -12.19 -6.51
N GLY A 155 35.78 -12.19 -5.61
CA GLY A 155 35.74 -13.11 -4.49
C GLY A 155 34.42 -13.07 -3.74
N VAL A 156 34.15 -14.15 -3.00
CA VAL A 156 33.00 -14.27 -2.11
C VAL A 156 33.51 -14.66 -0.73
N GLY A 157 33.17 -13.87 0.29
CA GLY A 157 33.36 -14.20 1.70
C GLY A 157 32.03 -14.25 2.45
N TRP A 158 32.08 -14.44 3.75
CA TRP A 158 30.90 -14.56 4.60
C TRP A 158 31.04 -13.72 5.87
N ARG A 159 29.94 -13.15 6.35
CA ARG A 159 29.86 -12.47 7.66
C ARG A 159 28.54 -12.76 8.35
N ASN A 160 28.48 -12.54 9.65
CA ASN A 160 27.25 -12.66 10.42
C ASN A 160 26.22 -11.63 9.93
N SER A 161 24.97 -12.06 9.85
CA SER A 161 23.85 -11.19 9.54
C SER A 161 23.66 -10.17 10.65
N GLY A 162 23.28 -8.95 10.28
CA GLY A 162 23.03 -7.89 11.24
C GLY A 162 21.74 -8.05 12.05
N THR A 163 20.86 -9.00 11.67
CA THR A 163 19.60 -9.29 12.38
C THR A 163 19.80 -10.01 13.71
N GLY A 164 20.93 -10.70 13.92
CA GLY A 164 21.15 -11.55 15.09
C GLY A 164 20.38 -12.87 15.07
N ALA A 165 19.71 -13.22 13.95
CA ALA A 165 19.00 -14.48 13.82
C ALA A 165 19.97 -15.67 13.89
N LEU A 166 19.55 -16.75 14.56
CA LEU A 166 20.25 -18.03 14.59
C LEU A 166 19.68 -18.98 13.52
N SER A 167 20.54 -19.82 12.96
CA SER A 167 20.13 -20.83 11.99
C SER A 167 19.40 -21.97 12.69
N THR A 168 18.24 -22.37 12.17
CA THR A 168 17.49 -23.54 12.66
C THR A 168 17.96 -24.85 12.05
N GLN A 169 18.77 -24.79 10.99
CA GLN A 169 19.23 -25.94 10.21
C GLN A 169 20.71 -25.83 9.87
N THR A 170 21.38 -26.97 9.71
CA THR A 170 22.73 -27.04 9.15
C THR A 170 22.64 -27.18 7.62
N ARG A 171 23.25 -26.25 6.88
CA ARG A 171 23.30 -26.24 5.41
C ARG A 171 24.75 -26.10 4.94
N ARG A 172 25.37 -27.23 4.59
CA ARG A 172 26.78 -27.30 4.15
C ARG A 172 27.08 -26.36 2.96
N GLY A 173 26.17 -26.24 1.99
CA GLY A 173 26.34 -25.34 0.83
C GLY A 173 26.17 -23.84 1.10
N HIS A 174 25.61 -23.47 2.26
CA HIS A 174 25.37 -22.07 2.65
C HIS A 174 26.28 -21.61 3.80
N ASN A 175 27.21 -22.46 4.22
CA ASN A 175 28.11 -22.21 5.35
C ASN A 175 27.33 -21.85 6.63
N GLN A 176 26.26 -22.60 6.91
CA GLN A 176 25.38 -22.38 8.06
C GLN A 176 25.31 -23.66 8.90
N THR A 177 25.45 -23.52 10.21
CA THR A 177 25.27 -24.61 11.19
C THR A 177 24.10 -24.26 12.10
N LYS A 178 23.29 -25.26 12.49
CA LYS A 178 22.20 -25.07 13.45
C LYS A 178 22.74 -24.46 14.76
N GLY A 179 22.04 -23.44 15.28
CA GLY A 179 22.41 -22.74 16.51
C GLY A 179 23.42 -21.60 16.31
N GLU A 180 24.07 -21.50 15.15
CA GLU A 180 24.99 -20.39 14.86
C GLU A 180 24.27 -19.18 14.23
N ALA A 181 24.89 -18.01 14.30
CA ALA A 181 24.40 -16.81 13.64
C ALA A 181 24.25 -17.02 12.12
N VAL A 182 23.10 -16.62 11.58
CA VAL A 182 22.86 -16.67 10.14
C VAL A 182 23.91 -15.85 9.41
N ARG A 183 24.57 -16.45 8.42
CA ARG A 183 25.61 -15.78 7.63
C ARG A 183 25.06 -15.22 6.33
N VAL A 184 25.60 -14.06 5.94
CA VAL A 184 25.33 -13.38 4.67
C VAL A 184 26.59 -13.30 3.82
N ALA A 185 26.44 -13.61 2.53
CA ALA A 185 27.52 -13.51 1.57
C ALA A 185 27.98 -12.06 1.38
N THR A 186 29.30 -11.90 1.30
CA THR A 186 30.01 -10.66 0.99
C THR A 186 30.74 -10.86 -0.32
N ARG A 187 30.61 -9.92 -1.24
CA ARG A 187 31.26 -10.01 -2.54
C ARG A 187 32.33 -8.95 -2.61
N LYS A 188 33.52 -9.34 -3.04
CA LYS A 188 34.59 -8.43 -3.45
C LYS A 188 34.37 -8.12 -4.92
N TYR A 189 34.39 -6.83 -5.25
CA TYR A 189 34.11 -6.35 -6.59
C TYR A 189 35.31 -5.59 -7.14
N VAL A 190 35.59 -5.79 -8.42
CA VAL A 190 36.27 -4.80 -9.24
C VAL A 190 35.17 -4.13 -10.06
N TRP A 191 34.89 -2.87 -9.75
CA TRP A 191 33.87 -2.11 -10.44
C TRP A 191 34.40 -1.63 -11.79
N GLY A 192 33.60 -1.81 -12.83
CA GLY A 192 33.80 -1.14 -14.11
C GLY A 192 33.03 0.19 -14.13
N ASP A 193 32.52 0.55 -15.31
CA ASP A 193 31.84 1.82 -15.49
C ASP A 193 30.46 1.84 -14.82
N ARG A 194 30.04 3.06 -14.48
CA ARG A 194 28.71 3.36 -13.94
C ARG A 194 28.01 4.33 -14.86
N LEU A 195 26.74 4.05 -15.15
CA LEU A 195 25.91 4.98 -15.89
C LEU A 195 25.65 6.24 -15.02
N PRO A 196 25.90 7.46 -15.53
CA PRO A 196 25.60 8.68 -14.80
C PRO A 196 24.07 8.88 -14.67
N ALA A 197 23.66 9.72 -13.73
CA ALA A 197 22.26 10.08 -13.57
C ALA A 197 21.79 11.02 -14.70
N GLY A 198 20.49 11.05 -14.97
CA GLY A 198 19.85 12.00 -15.89
C GLY A 198 19.77 11.53 -17.35
N LEU A 199 20.29 10.34 -17.67
CA LEU A 199 20.19 9.79 -19.03
C LEU A 199 18.83 9.20 -19.35
N ALA A 200 18.05 8.84 -18.32
CA ALA A 200 16.65 8.50 -18.47
C ALA A 200 15.79 9.48 -17.66
N GLY A 201 14.54 9.65 -18.07
CA GLY A 201 13.56 10.36 -17.26
C GLY A 201 13.34 9.66 -15.91
N LYS A 202 13.07 10.45 -14.86
CA LYS A 202 12.61 9.91 -13.58
C LYS A 202 11.27 9.21 -13.78
N LEU A 203 11.09 8.04 -13.17
CA LEU A 203 9.77 7.37 -13.20
C LEU A 203 8.66 8.22 -12.57
N LYS A 204 8.99 9.02 -11.56
CA LYS A 204 8.08 9.95 -10.89
C LYS A 204 8.82 11.23 -10.51
N PRO A 205 8.16 12.41 -10.48
CA PRO A 205 8.81 13.69 -10.19
C PRO A 205 9.59 13.70 -8.87
N HIS A 206 9.05 13.06 -7.82
CA HIS A 206 9.66 13.01 -6.49
C HIS A 206 10.82 12.01 -6.36
N HIS A 207 11.17 11.24 -7.40
CA HIS A 207 12.35 10.39 -7.34
C HIS A 207 13.62 11.26 -7.38
N ALA A 208 14.64 10.89 -6.60
CA ALA A 208 15.90 11.65 -6.56
C ALA A 208 16.64 11.60 -7.91
N THR A 209 16.71 10.41 -8.52
CA THR A 209 17.38 10.15 -9.80
C THR A 209 16.50 9.23 -10.66
N ASP A 210 16.89 9.05 -11.92
CA ASP A 210 16.35 7.99 -12.75
C ASP A 210 16.73 6.60 -12.24
N ILE A 211 16.06 5.58 -12.80
CA ILE A 211 16.20 4.19 -12.36
C ILE A 211 17.49 3.51 -12.85
N TYR A 212 18.16 4.07 -13.84
CA TYR A 212 19.42 3.57 -14.37
C TYR A 212 20.64 4.30 -13.79
N ALA A 213 20.45 5.39 -13.04
CA ALA A 213 21.50 6.09 -12.33
C ALA A 213 22.35 5.13 -11.45
N GLY A 214 23.64 5.10 -11.75
CA GLY A 214 24.64 4.24 -11.10
C GLY A 214 24.63 2.79 -11.56
N MET A 215 23.96 2.48 -12.67
CA MET A 215 23.88 1.14 -13.23
C MET A 215 25.26 0.65 -13.66
N VAL A 216 25.52 -0.62 -13.38
CA VAL A 216 26.73 -1.31 -13.78
C VAL A 216 26.40 -2.49 -14.68
N ARG A 217 27.34 -2.82 -15.56
CA ARG A 217 27.32 -4.06 -16.35
C ARG A 217 28.15 -5.12 -15.64
N MET A 218 27.49 -6.08 -15.00
CA MET A 218 28.15 -7.22 -14.36
C MET A 218 28.52 -8.27 -15.42
N ASN A 219 29.76 -8.75 -15.39
CA ASN A 219 30.13 -9.94 -16.14
C ASN A 219 29.53 -11.19 -15.47
N THR A 220 28.78 -11.99 -16.22
CA THR A 220 28.21 -13.27 -15.75
C THR A 220 28.57 -14.42 -16.68
N SER A 221 29.62 -14.24 -17.48
CA SER A 221 30.10 -15.27 -18.40
C SER A 221 30.47 -16.56 -17.66
N SER A 222 30.14 -17.69 -18.27
CA SER A 222 30.48 -19.03 -17.75
C SER A 222 31.10 -19.85 -18.87
N GLY A 223 32.34 -20.29 -18.67
CA GLY A 223 33.14 -20.93 -19.72
C GLY A 223 33.20 -20.06 -20.99
N LYS A 224 32.81 -20.65 -22.13
CA LYS A 224 32.79 -19.96 -23.44
C LYS A 224 31.59 -19.02 -23.61
N GLN A 225 30.54 -19.15 -22.81
CA GLN A 225 29.31 -18.37 -22.94
C GLN A 225 29.50 -16.98 -22.31
N LYS A 226 29.54 -15.95 -23.16
CA LYS A 226 29.67 -14.56 -22.73
C LYS A 226 28.30 -14.00 -22.39
N SER A 227 28.09 -13.59 -21.15
CA SER A 227 26.84 -12.96 -20.73
C SER A 227 27.08 -11.79 -19.78
N SER A 228 26.09 -10.92 -19.64
CA SER A 228 26.14 -9.79 -18.72
C SER A 228 24.79 -9.57 -18.04
N LYS A 229 24.82 -9.04 -16.82
CA LYS A 229 23.63 -8.57 -16.11
C LYS A 229 23.76 -7.09 -15.81
N TYR A 230 22.68 -6.35 -15.98
CA TYR A 230 22.66 -4.92 -15.72
C TYR A 230 21.96 -4.68 -14.38
N LEU A 231 22.71 -4.11 -13.43
CA LEU A 231 22.23 -3.94 -12.06
C LEU A 231 22.39 -2.49 -11.62
N THR A 232 21.40 -1.98 -10.89
CA THR A 232 21.59 -0.84 -9.99
C THR A 232 21.55 -1.31 -8.56
N PHE A 233 22.32 -0.67 -7.68
CA PHE A 233 22.34 -0.99 -6.26
C PHE A 233 21.76 0.19 -5.49
N ARG A 234 20.82 -0.11 -4.58
CA ARG A 234 20.34 0.85 -3.59
C ARG A 234 20.68 0.32 -2.21
N VAL A 235 21.00 1.23 -1.29
CA VAL A 235 21.35 0.90 0.09
C VAL A 235 20.30 1.47 1.01
N MET A 236 19.67 0.59 1.78
CA MET A 236 18.79 0.93 2.89
C MET A 236 19.61 0.83 4.17
N ARG A 237 19.75 1.92 4.93
CA ARG A 237 20.61 1.99 6.13
C ARG A 237 19.84 2.69 7.25
N GLU A 238 20.12 2.34 8.49
CA GLU A 238 19.64 3.09 9.66
C GLU A 238 20.21 4.52 9.73
N GLY A 239 19.43 5.44 10.28
CA GLY A 239 19.86 6.82 10.52
C GLY A 239 19.97 7.69 9.26
N VAL A 240 19.35 7.29 8.14
CA VAL A 240 19.19 8.17 6.97
C VAL A 240 17.71 8.48 6.73
N PRO A 241 17.36 9.70 6.30
CA PRO A 241 15.96 10.12 6.07
C PRO A 241 15.33 9.49 4.81
N LYS A 242 16.07 8.67 4.06
CA LYS A 242 15.56 7.93 2.90
C LYS A 242 14.77 6.69 3.33
N TRP A 243 14.04 6.10 2.38
CA TRP A 243 13.25 4.88 2.56
C TRP A 243 12.04 5.03 3.49
N ILE A 244 11.45 6.22 3.49
CA ILE A 244 10.20 6.52 4.19
C ILE A 244 9.12 6.69 3.14
N ILE A 245 8.04 5.91 3.24
CA ILE A 245 6.82 6.20 2.51
C ILE A 245 6.13 7.33 3.28
N PRO A 246 5.85 8.49 2.65
CA PRO A 246 5.22 9.60 3.35
C PRO A 246 3.82 9.23 3.84
N ALA A 247 3.37 9.93 4.88
CA ALA A 247 1.99 9.81 5.35
C ALA A 247 1.02 10.15 4.21
N ARG A 248 -0.13 9.48 4.21
CA ARG A 248 -1.22 9.77 3.29
C ARG A 248 -2.43 10.22 4.10
N PRO A 249 -3.03 11.38 3.78
CA PRO A 249 -4.25 11.79 4.45
C PRO A 249 -5.38 10.82 4.15
N GLY A 250 -6.35 10.78 5.05
CA GLY A 250 -7.60 10.06 4.86
C GLY A 250 -8.46 10.68 3.77
N LEU A 251 -9.25 9.85 3.10
CA LEU A 251 -10.19 10.31 2.08
C LEU A 251 -11.55 10.70 2.65
N ASN A 252 -11.89 10.26 3.88
CA ASN A 252 -13.17 10.55 4.55
C ASN A 252 -14.39 10.36 3.63
N ILE A 253 -14.43 9.26 2.86
CA ILE A 253 -15.46 9.00 1.86
C ILE A 253 -16.81 8.78 2.57
N ALA A 254 -16.82 7.97 3.64
CA ALA A 254 -18.00 7.74 4.45
C ALA A 254 -18.60 9.04 5.02
N GLN A 255 -17.74 9.98 5.42
CA GLN A 255 -18.19 11.29 5.88
C GLN A 255 -18.86 12.07 4.74
N GLY A 256 -18.26 12.08 3.55
CA GLY A 256 -18.82 12.75 2.38
C GLY A 256 -20.20 12.21 1.97
N VAL A 257 -20.42 10.89 2.12
CA VAL A 257 -21.76 10.30 1.91
C VAL A 257 -22.74 10.74 2.99
N ALA A 258 -22.34 10.69 4.26
CA ALA A 258 -23.20 11.08 5.37
C ALA A 258 -23.62 12.56 5.28
N ASP A 259 -22.67 13.45 4.95
CA ASP A 259 -22.91 14.88 4.82
C ASP A 259 -23.84 15.20 3.64
N ARG A 260 -23.75 14.42 2.55
CA ARG A 260 -24.62 14.56 1.37
C ARG A 260 -26.04 14.05 1.63
N LEU A 261 -26.19 12.93 2.32
CA LEU A 261 -27.51 12.31 2.57
C LEU A 261 -28.26 12.94 3.74
N ARG A 262 -27.57 13.60 4.67
CA ARG A 262 -28.19 14.24 5.85
C ARG A 262 -29.37 15.17 5.51
N PRO A 263 -29.25 16.19 4.64
CA PRO A 263 -30.37 17.09 4.35
C PRO A 263 -31.53 16.37 3.66
N LEU A 264 -31.23 15.41 2.77
CA LEU A 264 -32.25 14.62 2.07
C LEU A 264 -33.02 13.72 3.03
N ALA A 265 -32.33 13.13 4.01
CA ALA A 265 -32.93 12.30 5.04
C ALA A 265 -33.83 13.14 5.97
N GLU A 266 -33.40 14.34 6.36
CA GLU A 266 -34.20 15.24 7.20
C GLU A 266 -35.54 15.60 6.53
N GLU A 267 -35.51 15.94 5.24
CA GLU A 267 -36.72 16.25 4.47
C GLU A 267 -37.64 15.04 4.33
N ALA A 268 -37.10 13.91 3.86
CA ALA A 268 -37.88 12.70 3.61
C ALA A 268 -38.48 12.10 4.89
N PHE A 269 -37.76 12.15 6.02
CA PHE A 269 -38.26 11.59 7.28
C PHE A 269 -39.37 12.47 7.87
N ARG A 270 -39.26 13.80 7.77
CA ARG A 270 -40.35 14.71 8.17
C ARG A 270 -41.60 14.45 7.35
N GLU A 271 -41.47 14.35 6.04
CA GLU A 271 -42.59 14.06 5.15
C GLU A 271 -43.22 12.68 5.46
N ALA A 272 -42.39 11.66 5.70
CA ALA A 272 -42.86 10.33 6.06
C ALA A 272 -43.67 10.31 7.36
N VAL A 273 -43.27 11.09 8.37
CA VAL A 273 -44.03 11.22 9.62
C VAL A 273 -45.37 11.94 9.38
N VAL A 274 -45.36 13.10 8.73
CA VAL A 274 -46.60 13.87 8.45
C VAL A 274 -47.63 13.00 7.73
N ARG A 275 -47.20 12.35 6.64
CA ARG A 275 -48.08 11.48 5.85
C ARG A 275 -48.50 10.19 6.56
N SER A 276 -47.79 9.77 7.61
CA SER A 276 -48.20 8.64 8.44
C SER A 276 -49.24 9.04 9.48
N VAL A 277 -49.21 10.30 9.95
CA VAL A 277 -50.19 10.83 10.90
C VAL A 277 -51.52 11.18 10.22
N GLU A 278 -51.50 11.66 8.96
CA GLU A 278 -52.73 12.01 8.21
C GLU A 278 -53.60 10.81 7.83
N GLU A 279 -53.04 9.59 7.79
CA GLU A 279 -53.75 8.36 7.38
C GLU A 279 -54.15 7.47 8.56
N ALA A 280 -53.77 7.84 9.80
CA ALA A 280 -54.11 7.14 11.04
C ALA A 280 -55.40 7.70 11.68
#